data_AF-A0A8T8CCG4-F1
#
_entry.id   AF-A0A8T8CCG4-F1
#
_cell.length_a   1.000
_cell.length_b   1.000
_cell.length_c   1.000
_cell.angle_alpha   90.00
_cell.angle_beta   90.00
_cell.angle_gamma   90.00
#
_symmetry.space_group_name_H-M   'P 1'
#
loop_
_entity.id
_entity.type
_entity.pdbx_description
1 polymer ?
#
loop_
_entity_poly.entity_id
_entity_poly.type
_entity_poly.pdbx_seq_one_letter_code
_entity_poly.pdbx_strand_id
1 'polypeptide(L)'
;MLSGVPHGINPRWWVVTGVVTALGVNVFASSWISGLMLICLAILISPPVYDRLLVAIKVGDPLHLRMLVVLIGLTASTYVLNVHTLHMEDQRVAAAKAEQDRTDQLEREASAAAANAKIESTRQFYLTNKSSILREIATALDSRDVNKATAINARYVSVITDPEYLVLQQKLARLAAEMAQAKREQERKDKISGLLADLKTVDPADYTKAMSLYTSLLELDPSNKTYQQSLERFKKAEASRQSKIEADQQASAARASRTKQIESQFSPWDGSHRTFERLIKQAMNDPDSYDHVDTRYVDKGKFIRVYATFRGKNAFGGTVKNTRIADFDIDGNFLREVE
;
A
#
# COMPACT_ATOMS: atom_id res chain seq x y z
N MET A 1 -62.26 54.07 62.19
CA MET A 1 -62.52 52.82 62.92
C MET A 1 -61.75 51.73 62.22
N LEU A 2 -60.54 51.43 62.71
CA LEU A 2 -60.21 50.36 63.67
C LEU A 2 -59.60 49.16 62.93
N SER A 3 -58.28 49.05 63.09
CA SER A 3 -57.52 47.82 63.37
C SER A 3 -57.78 46.58 62.50
N GLY A 4 -56.87 46.35 61.57
CA GLY A 4 -56.44 45.00 61.18
C GLY A 4 -54.93 44.93 61.30
N VAL A 5 -54.42 44.35 62.39
CA VAL A 5 -52.98 44.09 62.59
C VAL A 5 -52.49 43.21 61.44
N PRO A 6 -51.52 43.64 60.61
CA PRO A 6 -50.90 42.74 59.65
C PRO A 6 -50.16 41.67 60.44
N HIS A 7 -50.38 40.42 60.06
CA HIS A 7 -49.65 39.26 60.59
C HIS A 7 -48.16 39.57 60.67
N GLY A 8 -47.54 39.25 61.83
CA GLY A 8 -46.17 39.66 62.15
C GLY A 8 -45.21 39.40 60.98
N ILE A 9 -44.66 40.48 60.43
CA ILE A 9 -43.73 40.46 59.30
C ILE A 9 -42.57 39.54 59.67
N ASN A 10 -42.46 38.40 58.99
CA ASN A 10 -41.39 37.45 59.26
C ASN A 10 -40.05 38.06 58.81
N PRO A 11 -39.13 38.39 59.75
CA PRO A 11 -37.91 39.15 59.43
C PRO A 11 -36.97 38.43 58.45
N ARG A 12 -37.13 37.12 58.29
CA ARG A 12 -36.37 36.30 57.35
C ARG A 12 -36.54 36.73 55.89
N TRP A 13 -37.70 37.25 55.50
CA TRP A 13 -37.96 37.66 54.11
C TRP A 13 -37.27 38.98 53.72
N TRP A 14 -36.94 39.83 54.68
CA TRP A 14 -36.07 40.99 54.43
C TRP A 14 -34.65 40.56 54.08
N VAL A 15 -34.13 39.53 54.75
CA VAL A 15 -32.82 38.94 54.44
C VAL A 15 -32.82 38.36 53.03
N VAL A 16 -33.84 37.57 52.66
CA VAL A 16 -33.96 37.01 51.31
C VAL A 16 -34.03 38.11 50.24
N THR A 17 -34.81 39.16 50.48
CA THR A 17 -34.90 40.32 49.58
C THR A 17 -33.54 40.99 49.38
N GLY A 18 -32.79 41.21 50.47
CA GLY A 18 -31.45 41.77 50.42
C GLY A 18 -30.48 40.91 49.61
N VAL A 19 -30.51 39.59 49.81
CA VAL A 19 -29.67 38.63 49.06
C VAL A 19 -30.00 38.63 47.57
N VAL A 20 -31.29 38.58 47.20
CA VAL A 20 -31.70 38.59 45.78
C VAL A 20 -31.35 39.92 45.11
N THR A 21 -31.44 41.04 45.83
CA THR A 21 -31.02 42.35 45.33
C THR A 21 -29.52 42.40 45.06
N ALA A 22 -28.71 41.94 46.02
CA ALA A 22 -27.26 41.87 45.86
C ALA A 22 -26.85 40.96 44.69
N LEU A 23 -27.54 39.81 44.54
CA LEU A 23 -27.35 38.92 43.40
C LEU A 23 -27.71 39.61 42.07
N GLY A 24 -28.83 40.35 42.03
CA GLY A 24 -29.23 41.12 40.85
C GLY A 24 -28.21 42.18 40.43
N VAL A 25 -27.66 42.91 41.39
CA VAL A 25 -26.59 43.90 41.15
C VAL A 25 -25.33 43.21 40.62
N ASN A 26 -24.94 42.08 41.20
CA ASN A 26 -23.75 41.34 40.77
C ASN A 26 -23.90 40.80 39.33
N VAL A 27 -25.08 40.27 38.99
CA VAL A 27 -25.37 39.72 37.66
C VAL A 27 -25.49 40.81 36.59
N PHE A 28 -25.75 42.06 36.99
CA PHE A 28 -25.94 43.18 36.07
C PHE A 28 -24.73 43.44 35.14
N ALA A 29 -23.51 43.14 35.61
CA ALA A 29 -22.29 43.25 34.81
C ALA A 29 -22.21 42.20 33.68
N SER A 30 -22.83 41.03 33.87
CA SER A 30 -22.86 39.94 32.88
C SER A 30 -24.09 40.00 31.97
N SER A 31 -25.25 40.38 32.53
CA SER A 31 -26.49 40.64 31.79
C SER A 31 -27.33 41.66 32.54
N TRP A 32 -27.46 42.84 31.94
CA TRP A 32 -28.31 43.91 32.48
C TRP A 32 -29.79 43.48 32.56
N ILE A 33 -30.24 42.61 31.65
CA ILE A 33 -31.62 42.09 31.61
C ILE A 33 -31.88 41.16 32.79
N SER A 34 -31.00 40.18 33.01
CA SER A 34 -31.15 39.25 34.15
C SER A 34 -30.98 39.96 35.49
N GLY A 35 -30.02 40.89 35.60
CA GLY A 35 -29.85 41.71 36.80
C GLY A 35 -31.10 42.53 37.13
N LEU A 36 -31.72 43.15 36.12
CA LEU A 36 -32.97 43.90 36.28
C LEU A 36 -34.13 42.98 36.70
N MET A 37 -34.25 41.78 36.12
CA MET A 37 -35.26 40.80 36.53
C MET A 37 -35.14 40.41 38.01
N LEU A 38 -33.93 40.20 38.50
CA LEU A 38 -33.69 39.87 39.92
C LEU A 38 -34.01 41.05 40.85
N ILE A 39 -33.73 42.28 40.44
CA ILE A 39 -34.12 43.47 41.20
C ILE A 39 -35.65 43.61 41.25
N CYS A 40 -36.35 43.39 40.13
CA CYS A 40 -37.81 43.35 40.10
C CYS A 40 -38.37 42.21 40.97
N LEU A 41 -37.76 41.03 40.95
CA LEU A 41 -38.12 39.91 41.82
C LEU A 41 -37.93 40.27 43.29
N ALA A 42 -36.83 40.92 43.66
CA ALA A 42 -36.57 41.38 45.01
C ALA A 42 -37.65 42.36 45.50
N ILE A 43 -38.07 43.29 44.64
CA ILE A 43 -39.18 44.22 44.96
C ILE A 43 -40.48 43.43 45.16
N LEU A 44 -40.77 42.45 44.30
CA LEU A 44 -42.00 41.65 44.35
C LEU A 44 -42.11 40.79 45.62
N ILE A 45 -41.00 40.19 46.07
CA ILE A 45 -40.96 39.33 47.27
C ILE A 45 -40.83 40.13 48.57
N SER A 46 -40.58 41.43 48.47
CA SER A 46 -40.47 42.30 49.65
C SER A 46 -41.77 42.24 50.46
N PRO A 47 -41.70 42.15 51.81
CA PRO A 47 -42.88 41.93 52.64
C PRO A 47 -44.07 42.86 52.34
N PRO A 48 -43.92 44.20 52.24
CA PRO A 48 -45.07 45.09 52.03
C PRO A 48 -45.71 44.94 50.65
N VAL A 49 -44.96 44.53 49.63
CA VAL A 49 -45.46 44.36 48.26
C VAL A 49 -46.17 43.02 48.14
N TYR A 50 -45.57 41.95 48.68
CA TYR A 50 -46.13 40.61 48.60
C TYR A 50 -47.43 40.48 49.41
N ASP A 51 -47.51 41.08 50.60
CA ASP A 51 -48.73 41.02 51.42
C ASP A 51 -49.92 41.68 50.72
N ARG A 52 -49.69 42.80 50.02
CA ARG A 52 -50.71 43.45 49.20
C ARG A 52 -51.16 42.57 48.03
N LEU A 53 -50.22 41.84 47.42
CA LEU A 53 -50.52 40.90 46.34
C LEU A 53 -51.40 39.75 46.83
N LEU A 54 -51.11 39.16 48.00
CA LEU A 54 -51.92 38.09 48.58
C LEU A 54 -53.35 38.53 48.87
N VAL A 55 -53.53 39.74 49.43
CA VAL A 55 -54.87 40.31 49.69
C VAL A 55 -55.66 40.47 48.38
N ALA A 56 -55.01 40.93 47.31
CA ALA A 56 -55.65 41.09 46.01
C ALA A 56 -56.08 39.73 45.40
N ILE A 57 -55.29 38.68 45.60
CA ILE A 57 -55.55 37.34 45.04
C ILE A 57 -56.47 36.49 45.97
N LYS A 58 -56.77 36.97 47.18
CA LYS A 58 -57.61 36.30 48.20
C LYS A 58 -57.12 34.89 48.57
N VAL A 59 -55.80 34.68 48.52
CA VAL A 59 -55.15 33.45 48.96
C VAL A 59 -54.50 33.72 50.33
N GLY A 60 -54.46 32.72 51.22
CA GLY A 60 -53.72 32.84 52.50
C GLY A 60 -52.22 33.06 52.25
N ASP A 61 -51.40 33.13 53.30
CA ASP A 61 -49.93 33.19 53.16
C ASP A 61 -49.28 31.82 53.38
N PRO A 62 -49.35 30.89 52.42
CA PRO A 62 -48.55 29.70 52.49
C PRO A 62 -47.09 30.05 52.19
N LEU A 63 -46.21 29.77 53.15
CA LEU A 63 -44.75 29.87 53.00
C LEU A 63 -44.24 29.26 51.67
N HIS A 64 -44.87 28.16 51.22
CA HIS A 64 -44.52 27.47 49.98
C HIS A 64 -44.73 28.30 48.71
N LEU A 65 -45.70 29.23 48.68
CA LEU A 65 -45.98 30.05 47.50
C LEU A 65 -44.92 31.12 47.27
N ARG A 66 -44.44 31.80 48.34
CA ARG A 66 -43.31 32.75 48.25
C ARG A 66 -42.03 32.05 47.78
N MET A 67 -41.75 30.88 48.33
CA MET A 67 -40.61 30.05 47.93
C MET A 67 -40.70 29.64 46.46
N LEU A 68 -41.90 29.29 45.99
CA LEU A 68 -42.16 28.96 44.59
C LEU A 68 -41.95 30.17 43.67
N VAL A 69 -42.40 31.37 44.05
CA VAL A 69 -42.15 32.61 43.29
C VAL A 69 -40.66 32.92 43.19
N VAL A 70 -39.91 32.79 44.28
CA VAL A 70 -38.44 32.95 44.26
C VAL A 70 -37.79 31.91 43.36
N LEU A 71 -38.18 30.64 43.46
CA LEU A 71 -37.62 29.57 42.64
C LEU A 71 -37.89 29.81 41.14
N ILE A 72 -39.11 30.19 40.77
CA ILE A 72 -39.48 30.53 39.40
C ILE A 72 -38.68 31.77 38.92
N GLY A 73 -38.59 32.80 39.75
CA GLY A 73 -37.86 34.02 39.39
C GLY A 73 -36.35 33.77 39.20
N LEU A 74 -35.72 32.96 40.07
CA LEU A 74 -34.32 32.58 39.95
C LEU A 74 -34.05 31.67 38.75
N THR A 75 -34.95 30.71 38.46
CA THR A 75 -34.82 29.83 37.29
C THR A 75 -35.02 30.60 35.99
N ALA A 76 -36.03 31.47 35.91
CA ALA A 76 -36.26 32.34 34.76
C ALA A 76 -35.09 33.32 34.55
N SER A 77 -34.59 33.94 35.62
CA SER A 77 -33.44 34.83 35.55
C SER A 77 -32.18 34.10 35.08
N THR A 78 -31.91 32.91 35.61
CA THR A 78 -30.76 32.09 35.19
C THR A 78 -30.88 31.69 33.71
N TYR A 79 -32.09 31.34 33.25
CA TYR A 79 -32.35 31.04 31.84
C TYR A 79 -32.07 32.27 30.96
N VAL A 80 -32.59 33.45 31.34
CA VAL A 80 -32.37 34.71 30.61
C VAL A 80 -30.90 35.13 30.62
N LEU A 81 -30.19 34.96 31.75
CA LEU A 81 -28.76 35.19 31.83
C LEU A 81 -28.03 34.33 30.80
N ASN A 82 -28.28 33.01 30.81
CA ASN A 82 -27.63 32.07 29.91
C ASN A 82 -27.90 32.38 28.43
N VAL A 83 -29.14 32.66 28.05
CA VAL A 83 -29.50 33.02 26.67
C VAL A 83 -28.83 34.33 26.24
N HIS A 84 -28.84 35.34 27.12
CA HIS A 84 -28.23 36.64 26.81
C HIS A 84 -26.71 36.54 26.68
N THR A 85 -26.03 35.81 27.57
CA THR A 85 -24.58 35.63 27.50
C THR A 85 -24.17 34.87 26.23
N LEU A 86 -24.90 33.81 25.87
CA LEU A 86 -24.66 33.07 24.62
C LEU A 86 -24.82 33.97 23.39
N HIS A 87 -25.89 34.77 23.34
CA HIS A 87 -26.11 35.68 22.21
C HIS A 87 -25.00 36.74 22.09
N MET A 88 -24.54 37.27 23.22
CA MET A 88 -23.42 38.23 23.25
C MET A 88 -22.10 37.59 22.81
N GLU A 89 -21.84 36.34 23.18
CA GLU A 89 -20.68 35.58 22.72
C GLU A 89 -20.75 35.32 21.21
N ASP A 90 -21.89 34.87 20.69
CA ASP A 90 -22.10 34.67 19.25
C ASP A 90 -21.87 35.97 18.46
N GLN A 91 -22.38 37.11 18.96
CA GLN A 91 -22.14 38.41 18.33
C GLN A 91 -20.66 38.81 18.37
N ARG A 92 -19.95 38.56 19.48
CA ARG A 92 -18.52 38.85 19.60
C ARG A 92 -17.69 37.98 18.65
N VAL A 93 -18.00 36.68 18.56
CA VAL A 93 -17.33 35.75 17.65
C VAL A 93 -17.63 36.13 16.19
N ALA A 94 -18.87 36.47 15.86
CA ALA A 94 -19.24 36.92 14.52
C ALA A 94 -18.54 38.23 14.15
N ALA A 95 -18.45 39.20 15.07
CA ALA A 95 -17.74 40.46 14.86
C ALA A 95 -16.23 40.24 14.67
N ALA A 96 -15.60 39.43 15.52
CA ALA A 96 -14.18 39.09 15.41
C ALA A 96 -13.86 38.37 14.09
N LYS A 97 -14.73 37.43 13.67
CA LYS A 97 -14.62 36.75 12.38
C LYS A 97 -14.77 37.72 11.21
N ALA A 98 -15.75 38.62 11.26
CA ALA A 98 -15.94 39.63 10.20
C ALA A 98 -14.74 40.59 10.08
N GLU A 99 -14.11 40.94 11.21
CA GLU A 99 -12.89 41.74 11.22
C GLU A 99 -11.72 40.97 10.59
N GLN A 100 -11.53 39.71 10.97
CA GLN A 100 -10.50 38.84 10.39
C GLN A 100 -10.72 38.60 8.88
N ASP A 101 -11.95 38.32 8.46
CA ASP A 101 -12.27 38.13 7.04
C ASP A 101 -11.97 39.41 6.24
N ARG A 102 -12.19 40.59 6.83
CA ARG A 102 -11.84 41.88 6.23
C ARG A 102 -10.33 42.08 6.13
N THR A 103 -9.56 41.73 7.17
CA THR A 103 -8.09 41.82 7.10
C THR A 103 -7.53 40.86 6.06
N ASP A 104 -8.03 39.63 6.01
CA ASP A 104 -7.62 38.62 5.02
C ASP A 104 -7.95 39.07 3.60
N GLN A 105 -9.11 39.70 3.39
CA GLN A 105 -9.47 40.30 2.09
C GLN A 105 -8.53 41.42 1.70
N LEU A 106 -8.24 42.36 2.61
CA LEU A 106 -7.31 43.45 2.36
C LEU A 106 -5.89 42.95 2.05
N GLU A 107 -5.42 41.91 2.72
CA GLU A 107 -4.13 41.27 2.44
C GLU A 107 -4.11 40.57 1.07
N ARG A 108 -5.19 39.89 0.69
CA ARG A 108 -5.34 39.30 -0.65
C ARG A 108 -5.37 40.35 -1.74
N GLU A 109 -6.10 41.45 -1.54
CA GLU A 109 -6.14 42.57 -2.47
C GLU A 109 -4.78 43.27 -2.58
N ALA A 110 -4.11 43.51 -1.45
CA ALA A 110 -2.77 44.12 -1.41
C ALA A 110 -1.74 43.23 -2.11
N SER A 111 -1.76 41.92 -1.88
CA SER A 111 -0.86 40.96 -2.54
C SER A 111 -1.15 40.84 -4.04
N ALA A 112 -2.42 40.83 -4.45
CA ALA A 112 -2.81 40.85 -5.86
C ALA A 112 -2.39 42.17 -6.54
N ALA A 113 -2.57 43.31 -5.88
CA ALA A 113 -2.13 44.61 -6.37
C ALA A 113 -0.60 44.68 -6.49
N ALA A 114 0.14 44.16 -5.51
CA ALA A 114 1.60 44.07 -5.57
C ALA A 114 2.09 43.16 -6.70
N ALA A 115 1.40 42.03 -6.93
CA ALA A 115 1.68 41.14 -8.05
C ALA A 115 1.45 41.84 -9.41
N ASN A 116 0.32 42.54 -9.57
CA ASN A 116 0.01 43.31 -10.78
C ASN A 116 0.99 44.45 -11.00
N ALA A 117 1.39 45.18 -9.95
CA ALA A 117 2.40 46.23 -10.03
C ALA A 117 3.77 45.68 -10.48
N LYS A 118 4.14 44.48 -10.01
CA LYS A 118 5.35 43.79 -10.45
C LYS A 118 5.29 43.35 -11.91
N ILE A 119 4.13 42.86 -12.37
CA ILE A 119 3.91 42.50 -13.78
C ILE A 119 4.08 43.75 -14.66
N GLU A 120 3.45 44.85 -14.27
CA GLU A 120 3.51 46.09 -15.05
C GLU A 120 4.92 46.70 -15.06
N SER A 121 5.63 46.71 -13.93
CA SER A 121 7.02 47.18 -13.90
C SER A 121 7.95 46.30 -14.75
N THR A 122 7.70 44.98 -14.80
CA THR A 122 8.43 44.06 -15.68
C THR A 122 8.15 44.37 -17.15
N ARG A 123 6.89 44.67 -17.50
CA ARG A 123 6.50 45.09 -18.86
C ARG A 123 7.17 46.39 -19.26
N GLN A 124 7.16 47.39 -18.39
CA GLN A 124 7.82 48.68 -18.64
C GLN A 124 9.35 48.52 -18.79
N PHE A 125 9.97 47.73 -17.91
CA PHE A 125 11.39 47.42 -18.01
C PHE A 125 11.72 46.75 -19.33
N TYR A 126 10.90 45.79 -19.75
CA TYR A 126 11.05 45.12 -21.05
C TYR A 126 10.92 46.11 -22.21
N LEU A 127 9.90 46.97 -22.21
CA LEU A 127 9.70 47.95 -23.29
C LEU A 127 10.89 48.90 -23.43
N THR A 128 11.44 49.39 -22.31
CA THR A 128 12.62 50.28 -22.30
C THR A 128 13.89 49.56 -22.76
N ASN A 129 14.03 48.27 -22.44
CA ASN A 129 15.26 47.50 -22.71
C ASN A 129 15.10 46.44 -23.82
N LYS A 130 14.03 46.53 -24.63
CA LYS A 130 13.60 45.49 -25.58
C LYS A 130 14.77 45.00 -26.44
N SER A 131 15.48 45.93 -27.07
CA SER A 131 16.59 45.61 -27.98
C SER A 131 17.75 44.90 -27.30
N SER A 132 18.07 45.24 -26.04
CA SER A 132 19.13 44.56 -25.27
C SER A 132 18.70 43.15 -24.91
N ILE A 133 17.48 43.01 -24.38
CA ILE A 133 16.93 41.72 -23.94
C ILE A 133 16.83 40.74 -25.12
N LEU A 134 16.27 41.18 -26.26
CA LEU A 134 16.18 40.34 -27.45
C LEU A 134 17.57 39.93 -27.96
N ARG A 135 18.54 40.86 -27.94
CA ARG A 135 19.93 40.56 -28.34
C ARG A 135 20.60 39.57 -27.40
N GLU A 136 20.43 39.70 -26.09
CA GLU A 136 20.98 38.77 -25.11
C GLU A 136 20.42 37.36 -25.28
N ILE A 137 19.10 37.24 -25.47
CA ILE A 137 18.45 35.95 -25.76
C ILE A 137 18.98 35.39 -27.08
N ALA A 138 19.01 36.19 -28.14
CA ALA A 138 19.54 35.76 -29.43
C ALA A 138 20.99 35.28 -29.33
N THR A 139 21.85 36.02 -28.62
CA THR A 139 23.26 35.66 -28.41
C THR A 139 23.40 34.35 -27.65
N ALA A 140 22.59 34.13 -26.62
CA ALA A 140 22.58 32.86 -25.87
C ALA A 140 22.08 31.69 -26.74
N LEU A 141 21.11 31.92 -27.63
CA LEU A 141 20.65 30.91 -28.58
C LEU A 141 21.71 30.60 -29.64
N ASP A 142 22.39 31.61 -30.17
CA ASP A 142 23.46 31.46 -31.16
C ASP A 142 24.67 30.74 -30.57
N SER A 143 25.00 30.98 -29.30
CA SER A 143 26.02 30.23 -28.56
C SER A 143 25.56 28.84 -28.08
N ARG A 144 24.33 28.42 -28.43
CA ARG A 144 23.68 27.18 -27.98
C ARG A 144 23.63 27.01 -26.44
N ASP A 145 23.67 28.11 -25.68
CA ASP A 145 23.57 28.10 -24.22
C ASP A 145 22.10 28.15 -23.78
N VAL A 146 21.48 26.97 -23.74
CA VAL A 146 20.08 26.80 -23.34
C VAL A 146 19.86 27.24 -21.90
N ASN A 147 20.84 27.07 -21.00
CA ASN A 147 20.69 27.44 -19.59
C ASN A 147 20.62 28.96 -19.43
N LYS A 148 21.51 29.69 -20.11
CA LYS A 148 21.46 31.16 -20.11
C LYS A 148 20.20 31.68 -20.79
N ALA A 149 19.83 31.13 -21.94
CA ALA A 149 18.63 31.56 -22.66
C ALA A 149 17.34 31.29 -21.85
N THR A 150 17.23 30.14 -21.17
CA THR A 150 16.09 29.82 -20.29
C THR A 150 16.04 30.73 -19.07
N ALA A 151 17.18 31.04 -18.44
CA ALA A 151 17.25 31.94 -17.29
C ALA A 151 16.79 33.37 -17.64
N ILE A 152 17.15 33.87 -18.82
CA ILE A 152 16.65 35.16 -19.31
C ILE A 152 15.16 35.07 -19.64
N ASN A 153 14.74 34.01 -20.35
CA ASN A 153 13.35 33.80 -20.76
C ASN A 153 12.39 33.72 -19.55
N ALA A 154 12.79 33.05 -18.47
CA ALA A 154 11.95 32.86 -17.27
C ALA A 154 11.49 34.18 -16.62
N ARG A 155 12.22 35.28 -16.82
CA ARG A 155 11.87 36.59 -16.28
C ARG A 155 10.70 37.27 -17.00
N TYR A 156 10.48 36.91 -18.27
CA TYR A 156 9.57 37.64 -19.16
C TYR A 156 8.45 36.77 -19.75
N VAL A 157 8.61 35.44 -19.76
CA VAL A 157 7.73 34.49 -20.45
C VAL A 157 6.26 34.57 -20.05
N SER A 158 5.96 34.92 -18.79
CA SER A 158 4.59 35.00 -18.28
C SER A 158 3.92 36.36 -18.52
N VAL A 159 4.69 37.37 -18.96
CA VAL A 159 4.24 38.77 -19.01
C VAL A 159 4.26 39.35 -20.42
N ILE A 160 5.20 38.90 -21.26
CA ILE A 160 5.48 39.49 -22.57
C ILE A 160 4.91 38.62 -23.70
N THR A 161 4.13 39.25 -24.58
CA THR A 161 3.49 38.64 -25.76
C THR A 161 3.94 39.28 -27.08
N ASP A 162 5.10 39.96 -27.08
CA ASP A 162 5.66 40.61 -28.27
C ASP A 162 6.02 39.58 -29.36
N PRO A 163 5.68 39.81 -30.65
CA PRO A 163 5.94 38.85 -31.72
C PRO A 163 7.42 38.45 -31.89
N GLU A 164 8.36 39.39 -31.73
CA GLU A 164 9.79 39.10 -31.88
C GLU A 164 10.30 38.23 -30.73
N TYR A 165 9.81 38.51 -29.52
CA TYR A 165 10.09 37.69 -28.35
C TYR A 165 9.53 36.26 -28.49
N LEU A 166 8.30 36.12 -28.99
CA LEU A 166 7.67 34.81 -29.21
C LEU A 166 8.47 33.96 -30.22
N VAL A 167 9.04 34.56 -31.27
CA VAL A 167 9.92 33.86 -32.21
C VAL A 167 11.17 33.32 -31.51
N LEU A 168 11.79 34.11 -30.62
CA LEU A 168 12.95 33.66 -29.84
C LEU A 168 12.56 32.54 -28.85
N GLN A 169 11.37 32.61 -28.26
CA GLN A 169 10.86 31.56 -27.37
C GLN A 169 10.65 30.24 -28.13
N GLN A 170 10.10 30.27 -29.34
CA GLN A 170 9.97 29.09 -30.19
C GLN A 170 11.33 28.51 -30.57
N LYS A 171 12.31 29.37 -30.93
CA LYS A 171 13.69 28.93 -31.19
C LYS A 171 14.33 28.27 -29.97
N LEU A 172 14.14 28.84 -28.77
CA LEU A 172 14.60 28.26 -27.51
C LEU A 172 13.98 26.88 -27.27
N ALA A 173 12.66 26.75 -27.44
CA ALA A 173 11.97 25.49 -27.25
C ALA A 173 12.48 24.40 -28.22
N ARG A 174 12.70 24.76 -29.48
CA ARG A 174 13.27 23.85 -30.49
C ARG A 174 14.70 23.42 -30.13
N LEU A 175 15.56 24.37 -29.78
CA LEU A 175 16.94 24.09 -29.39
C LEU A 175 17.01 23.24 -28.12
N ALA A 176 16.18 23.54 -27.12
CA ALA A 176 16.08 22.74 -25.90
C ALA A 176 15.62 21.31 -26.20
N ALA A 177 14.65 21.13 -27.10
CA ALA A 177 14.20 19.81 -27.55
C ALA A 177 15.31 19.05 -28.29
N GLU A 178 16.05 19.72 -29.18
CA GLU A 178 17.20 19.13 -29.90
C GLU A 178 18.29 18.66 -28.92
N MET A 179 18.68 19.52 -27.97
CA MET A 179 19.68 19.18 -26.95
C MET A 179 19.20 18.05 -26.03
N ALA A 180 17.91 18.03 -25.66
CA ALA A 180 17.33 16.96 -24.86
C ALA A 180 17.30 15.64 -25.63
N GLN A 181 16.97 15.65 -26.92
CA GLN A 181 17.04 14.47 -27.79
C GLN A 181 18.48 13.97 -27.94
N ALA A 182 19.44 14.86 -28.19
CA ALA A 182 20.85 14.51 -28.29
C ALA A 182 21.38 13.89 -26.99
N LYS A 183 21.00 14.45 -25.83
CA LYS A 183 21.34 13.89 -24.52
C LYS A 183 20.73 12.50 -24.32
N ARG A 184 19.45 12.31 -24.63
CA ARG A 184 18.78 10.99 -24.54
C ARG A 184 19.44 9.97 -25.46
N GLU A 185 19.82 10.38 -26.67
CA GLU A 185 20.53 9.52 -27.62
C GLU A 185 21.93 9.14 -27.11
N GLN A 186 22.63 10.08 -26.48
CA GLN A 186 23.91 9.79 -25.83
C GLN A 186 23.73 8.82 -24.66
N GLU A 187 22.77 9.06 -23.77
CA GLU A 187 22.44 8.16 -22.66
C GLU A 187 22.06 6.76 -23.15
N ARG A 188 21.31 6.67 -24.27
CA ARG A 188 20.98 5.40 -24.91
C ARG A 188 22.23 4.67 -25.39
N LYS A 189 23.16 5.38 -26.05
CA LYS A 189 24.46 4.82 -26.49
C LYS A 189 25.32 4.37 -25.33
N ASP A 190 25.38 5.16 -24.26
CA ASP A 190 26.16 4.84 -23.06
C ASP A 190 25.61 3.59 -22.36
N LYS A 191 24.28 3.46 -22.25
CA LYS A 191 23.61 2.25 -21.75
C LYS A 191 23.90 1.03 -22.61
N ILE A 192 23.80 1.16 -23.94
CA ILE A 192 24.16 0.07 -24.87
C ILE A 192 25.62 -0.33 -24.66
N SER A 193 26.54 0.63 -24.56
CA SER A 193 27.95 0.37 -24.31
C SER A 193 28.18 -0.37 -22.98
N GLY A 194 27.48 0.03 -21.92
CA GLY A 194 27.53 -0.65 -20.62
C GLY A 194 27.04 -2.10 -20.70
N LEU A 195 25.87 -2.33 -21.31
CA LEU A 195 25.32 -3.67 -21.51
C LEU A 195 26.23 -4.55 -22.35
N LEU A 196 26.88 -4.00 -23.39
CA LEU A 196 27.87 -4.72 -24.19
C LEU A 196 29.14 -5.05 -23.40
N ALA A 197 29.55 -4.21 -22.44
CA ALA A 197 30.65 -4.51 -21.54
C ALA A 197 30.28 -5.63 -20.57
N ASP A 198 29.09 -5.58 -19.97
CA ASP A 198 28.58 -6.65 -19.10
C ASP A 198 28.53 -7.98 -19.84
N LEU A 199 28.07 -7.97 -21.09
CA LEU A 199 27.98 -9.17 -21.93
C LEU A 199 29.34 -9.86 -22.12
N LYS A 200 30.45 -9.10 -22.14
CA LYS A 200 31.81 -9.67 -22.24
C LYS A 200 32.26 -10.39 -20.96
N THR A 201 31.62 -10.10 -19.84
CA THR A 201 31.94 -10.70 -18.53
C THR A 201 31.03 -11.88 -18.17
N VAL A 202 29.97 -12.11 -18.96
CA VAL A 202 29.04 -13.22 -18.73
C VAL A 202 29.73 -14.55 -19.00
N ASP A 203 29.52 -15.50 -18.11
CA ASP A 203 29.95 -16.89 -18.30
C ASP A 203 29.28 -17.47 -19.56
N PRO A 204 30.03 -18.08 -20.49
CA PRO A 204 29.47 -18.71 -21.69
C PRO A 204 28.36 -19.75 -21.44
N ALA A 205 28.27 -20.31 -20.23
CA ALA A 205 27.24 -21.27 -19.84
C ALA A 205 26.01 -20.63 -19.17
N ASP A 206 26.04 -19.35 -18.84
CA ASP A 206 24.94 -18.60 -18.22
C ASP A 206 24.04 -17.96 -19.29
N TYR A 207 23.23 -18.80 -19.94
CA TYR A 207 22.32 -18.38 -21.01
C TYR A 207 21.24 -17.43 -20.50
N THR A 208 20.75 -17.62 -19.28
CA THR A 208 19.70 -16.80 -18.69
C THR A 208 20.17 -15.34 -18.54
N LYS A 209 21.39 -15.13 -18.04
CA LYS A 209 21.99 -13.78 -17.96
C LYS A 209 22.31 -13.18 -19.32
N ALA A 210 22.78 -13.97 -20.28
CA ALA A 210 22.99 -13.49 -21.65
C ALA A 210 21.67 -13.03 -22.30
N MET A 211 20.59 -13.81 -22.13
CA MET A 211 19.27 -13.51 -22.68
C MET A 211 18.67 -12.24 -22.07
N SER A 212 18.81 -12.02 -20.76
CA SER A 212 18.32 -10.80 -20.13
C SER A 212 19.04 -9.56 -20.66
N LEU A 213 20.36 -9.61 -20.82
CA LEU A 213 21.14 -8.51 -21.40
C LEU A 213 20.76 -8.22 -22.86
N TYR A 214 20.59 -9.25 -23.70
CA TYR A 214 20.13 -9.06 -25.08
C TYR A 214 18.70 -8.53 -25.16
N THR A 215 17.83 -8.89 -24.21
CA THR A 215 16.48 -8.33 -24.11
C THR A 215 16.55 -6.84 -23.81
N SER A 216 17.33 -6.43 -22.81
CA SER A 216 17.55 -5.00 -22.50
C SER A 216 18.18 -4.23 -23.67
N LEU A 217 19.09 -4.85 -24.44
CA LEU A 217 19.64 -4.24 -25.65
C LEU A 217 18.57 -4.01 -26.73
N LEU A 218 17.63 -4.94 -26.89
CA LEU A 218 16.52 -4.80 -27.84
C LEU A 218 15.46 -3.79 -27.41
N GLU A 219 15.30 -3.53 -26.11
CA GLU A 219 14.46 -2.42 -25.65
C GLU A 219 15.05 -1.05 -26.06
N LEU A 220 16.38 -0.94 -26.09
CA LEU A 220 17.10 0.28 -26.49
C LEU A 220 17.33 0.41 -28.00
N ASP A 221 17.35 -0.70 -28.73
CA ASP A 221 17.43 -0.74 -30.20
C ASP A 221 16.61 -1.93 -30.77
N PRO A 222 15.28 -1.77 -30.90
CA PRO A 222 14.39 -2.85 -31.34
C PRO A 222 14.68 -3.34 -32.76
N SER A 223 15.30 -2.50 -33.58
CA SER A 223 15.60 -2.77 -34.98
C SER A 223 16.87 -3.59 -35.21
N ASN A 224 17.63 -3.84 -34.14
CA ASN A 224 18.94 -4.48 -34.22
C ASN A 224 18.85 -5.98 -34.51
N LYS A 225 19.03 -6.35 -35.77
CA LYS A 225 18.99 -7.77 -36.20
C LYS A 225 20.01 -8.65 -35.49
N THR A 226 21.18 -8.12 -35.16
CA THR A 226 22.24 -8.89 -34.48
C THR A 226 21.79 -9.30 -33.07
N TYR A 227 21.21 -8.37 -32.31
CA TYR A 227 20.71 -8.67 -30.97
C TYR A 227 19.54 -9.66 -30.99
N GLN A 228 18.63 -9.51 -31.97
CA GLN A 228 17.53 -10.47 -32.18
C GLN A 228 18.06 -11.89 -32.45
N GLN A 229 19.01 -12.03 -33.36
CA GLN A 229 19.61 -13.32 -33.70
C GLN A 229 20.35 -13.94 -32.51
N SER A 230 21.12 -13.16 -31.76
CA SER A 230 21.81 -13.64 -30.57
C SER A 230 20.82 -14.12 -29.50
N LEU A 231 19.76 -13.35 -29.23
CA LEU A 231 18.72 -13.74 -28.27
C LEU A 231 18.08 -15.08 -28.64
N GLU A 232 17.70 -15.25 -29.91
CA GLU A 232 17.11 -16.50 -30.41
C GLU A 232 18.09 -17.68 -30.34
N ARG A 233 19.38 -17.44 -30.58
CA ARG A 233 20.42 -18.47 -30.39
C ARG A 233 20.48 -18.92 -28.94
N PHE A 234 20.49 -17.99 -27.97
CA PHE A 234 20.55 -18.34 -26.55
C PHE A 234 19.28 -19.05 -26.08
N LYS A 235 18.08 -18.61 -26.51
CA LYS A 235 16.82 -19.31 -26.22
C LYS A 235 16.83 -20.76 -26.71
N LYS A 236 17.30 -21.00 -27.94
CA LYS A 236 17.42 -22.35 -28.50
C LYS A 236 18.42 -23.20 -27.72
N ALA A 237 19.55 -22.61 -27.32
CA ALA A 237 20.57 -23.29 -26.52
C ALA A 237 20.05 -23.67 -25.12
N GLU A 238 19.35 -22.76 -24.45
CA GLU A 238 18.72 -22.99 -23.15
C GLU A 238 17.63 -24.07 -23.24
N ALA A 239 16.73 -23.99 -24.22
CA ALA A 239 15.70 -25.00 -24.44
C ALA A 239 16.30 -26.39 -24.70
N SER A 240 17.37 -26.46 -25.50
CA SER A 240 18.09 -27.73 -25.75
C SER A 240 18.80 -28.28 -24.52
N ARG A 241 19.33 -27.40 -23.65
CA ARG A 241 19.93 -27.79 -22.37
C ARG A 241 18.85 -28.34 -21.43
N GLN A 242 17.73 -27.63 -21.32
CA GLN A 242 16.63 -28.02 -20.47
C GLN A 242 16.02 -29.35 -20.91
N SER A 243 15.80 -29.55 -22.21
CA SER A 243 15.29 -30.82 -22.74
C SER A 243 16.21 -32.00 -22.47
N LYS A 244 17.55 -31.79 -22.49
CA LYS A 244 18.52 -32.84 -22.14
C LYS A 244 18.46 -33.19 -20.65
N ILE A 245 18.40 -32.18 -19.79
CA ILE A 245 18.27 -32.38 -18.34
C ILE A 245 16.99 -33.15 -18.02
N GLU A 246 15.87 -32.75 -18.63
CA GLU A 246 14.58 -33.43 -18.47
C GLU A 246 14.62 -34.87 -19.00
N ALA A 247 15.24 -35.09 -20.16
CA ALA A 247 15.41 -36.44 -20.71
C ALA A 247 16.27 -37.34 -19.82
N ASP A 248 17.36 -36.81 -19.26
CA ASP A 248 18.24 -37.54 -18.34
C ASP A 248 17.53 -37.84 -17.01
N GLN A 249 16.76 -36.89 -16.48
CA GLN A 249 15.92 -37.08 -15.30
C GLN A 249 14.85 -38.13 -15.56
N GLN A 250 14.16 -38.08 -16.70
CA GLN A 250 13.15 -39.06 -17.06
C GLN A 250 13.76 -40.45 -17.27
N ALA A 251 14.92 -40.54 -17.91
CA ALA A 251 15.62 -41.81 -18.10
C ALA A 251 16.09 -42.40 -16.76
N SER A 252 16.61 -41.57 -15.84
CA SER A 252 17.01 -42.02 -14.51
C SER A 252 15.82 -42.47 -13.66
N ALA A 253 14.69 -41.74 -13.70
CA ALA A 253 13.45 -42.12 -13.05
C ALA A 253 12.87 -43.43 -13.61
N ALA A 254 12.88 -43.61 -14.93
CA ALA A 254 12.43 -44.84 -15.58
C ALA A 254 13.30 -46.04 -15.19
N ARG A 255 14.63 -45.88 -15.14
CA ARG A 255 15.55 -46.91 -14.65
C ARG A 255 15.27 -47.27 -13.20
N ALA A 256 15.11 -46.28 -12.32
CA ALA A 256 14.82 -46.51 -10.91
C ALA A 256 13.47 -47.23 -10.70
N SER A 257 12.45 -46.84 -11.46
CA SER A 257 11.14 -47.52 -11.44
C SER A 257 11.26 -48.98 -11.89
N ARG A 258 11.99 -49.23 -12.99
CA ARG A 258 12.23 -50.57 -13.51
C ARG A 258 12.99 -51.44 -12.51
N THR A 259 14.04 -50.91 -11.88
CA THR A 259 14.79 -51.63 -10.85
C THR A 259 13.88 -52.04 -9.70
N LYS A 260 13.02 -51.14 -9.21
CA LYS A 260 12.04 -51.47 -8.15
C LYS A 260 11.06 -52.57 -8.56
N GLN A 261 10.59 -52.56 -9.80
CA GLN A 261 9.72 -53.63 -10.33
C GLN A 261 10.44 -54.97 -10.33
N ILE A 262 11.68 -55.01 -10.83
CA ILE A 262 12.51 -56.23 -10.83
C ILE A 262 12.72 -56.72 -9.40
N GLU A 263 13.15 -55.85 -8.49
CA GLU A 263 13.40 -56.18 -7.08
C GLU A 263 12.16 -56.73 -6.37
N SER A 264 10.96 -56.28 -6.73
CA SER A 264 9.70 -56.77 -6.15
C SER A 264 9.40 -58.25 -6.43
N GLN A 265 10.03 -58.82 -7.47
CA GLN A 265 9.89 -60.24 -7.83
C GLN A 265 10.72 -61.17 -6.93
N PHE A 266 11.65 -60.62 -6.15
CA PHE A 266 12.52 -61.36 -5.25
C PHE A 266 11.99 -61.33 -3.81
N SER A 267 12.31 -62.38 -3.07
CA SER A 267 12.02 -62.48 -1.64
C SER A 267 12.91 -61.52 -0.85
N PRO A 268 12.34 -60.68 0.04
CA PRO A 268 13.13 -59.79 0.89
C PRO A 268 13.98 -60.51 1.95
N TRP A 269 13.75 -61.80 2.19
CA TRP A 269 14.36 -62.55 3.30
C TRP A 269 15.62 -63.31 2.89
N ASP A 270 15.56 -64.00 1.75
CA ASP A 270 16.62 -64.87 1.24
C ASP A 270 17.05 -64.48 -0.19
N GLY A 271 16.37 -63.53 -0.83
CA GLY A 271 16.69 -63.10 -2.19
C GLY A 271 16.28 -64.11 -3.27
N SER A 272 15.45 -65.11 -2.96
CA SER A 272 14.95 -66.07 -3.95
C SER A 272 14.03 -65.38 -4.97
N HIS A 273 14.11 -65.75 -6.26
CA HIS A 273 13.11 -65.30 -7.24
C HIS A 273 11.84 -66.15 -7.10
N ARG A 274 10.73 -65.54 -6.67
CA ARG A 274 9.54 -66.26 -6.16
C ARG A 274 8.94 -67.23 -7.17
N THR A 275 8.79 -66.79 -8.42
CA THR A 275 8.27 -67.65 -9.50
C THR A 275 9.27 -68.75 -9.86
N PHE A 276 10.57 -68.46 -9.84
CA PHE A 276 11.58 -69.42 -10.25
C PHE A 276 11.76 -70.52 -9.20
N GLU A 277 11.82 -70.15 -7.94
CA GLU A 277 11.88 -71.08 -6.81
C GLU A 277 10.72 -72.08 -6.86
N ARG A 278 9.50 -71.61 -7.11
CA ARG A 278 8.32 -72.46 -7.26
C ARG A 278 8.46 -73.46 -8.41
N LEU A 279 8.94 -73.01 -9.58
CA LEU A 279 9.17 -73.88 -10.73
C LEU A 279 10.28 -74.91 -10.46
N ILE A 280 11.35 -74.51 -9.78
CA ILE A 280 12.44 -75.40 -9.38
C ILE A 280 11.93 -76.48 -8.42
N LYS A 281 11.22 -76.09 -7.35
CA LYS A 281 10.62 -77.02 -6.39
C LYS A 281 9.67 -78.02 -7.07
N GLN A 282 8.86 -77.56 -8.03
CA GLN A 282 7.97 -78.43 -8.81
C GLN A 282 8.72 -79.43 -9.71
N ALA A 283 9.92 -79.08 -10.18
CA ALA A 283 10.75 -79.96 -11.00
C ALA A 283 11.68 -80.88 -10.18
N MET A 284 11.74 -80.74 -8.85
CA MET A 284 12.60 -81.54 -7.97
C MET A 284 11.94 -82.85 -7.56
N ASN A 285 12.77 -83.88 -7.33
CA ASN A 285 12.31 -85.18 -6.84
C ASN A 285 11.80 -85.14 -5.39
N ASP A 286 12.45 -84.33 -4.54
CA ASP A 286 12.03 -84.05 -3.15
C ASP A 286 11.97 -82.53 -2.96
N PRO A 287 10.81 -81.89 -3.20
CA PRO A 287 10.65 -80.43 -3.09
C PRO A 287 10.94 -79.87 -1.69
N ASP A 288 10.70 -80.66 -0.64
CA ASP A 288 10.92 -80.26 0.76
C ASP A 288 12.42 -80.18 1.11
N SER A 289 13.27 -80.84 0.32
CA SER A 289 14.73 -80.76 0.46
C SER A 289 15.36 -79.50 -0.13
N TYR A 290 14.57 -78.60 -0.74
CA TYR A 290 15.09 -77.39 -1.37
C TYR A 290 15.66 -76.41 -0.33
N ASP A 291 16.91 -76.00 -0.55
CA ASP A 291 17.62 -75.00 0.24
C ASP A 291 18.24 -73.95 -0.70
N HIS A 292 17.81 -72.70 -0.56
CA HIS A 292 18.27 -71.59 -1.41
C HIS A 292 19.70 -71.17 -1.02
N VAL A 293 20.56 -70.91 -2.02
CA VAL A 293 21.97 -70.53 -1.77
C VAL A 293 22.29 -69.13 -2.30
N ASP A 294 21.96 -68.82 -3.55
CA ASP A 294 22.26 -67.53 -4.17
C ASP A 294 21.32 -67.28 -5.36
N THR A 295 20.88 -66.03 -5.53
CA THR A 295 20.19 -65.58 -6.74
C THR A 295 20.88 -64.36 -7.30
N ARG A 296 21.14 -64.36 -8.61
CA ARG A 296 21.63 -63.17 -9.33
C ARG A 296 20.74 -62.90 -10.52
N TYR A 297 20.62 -61.65 -10.91
CA TYR A 297 19.91 -61.29 -12.14
C TYR A 297 20.72 -60.34 -13.01
N VAL A 298 20.45 -60.39 -14.31
CA VAL A 298 20.95 -59.42 -15.29
C VAL A 298 19.74 -58.86 -16.04
N ASP A 299 19.56 -57.55 -15.97
CA ASP A 299 18.54 -56.86 -16.77
C ASP A 299 19.01 -56.76 -18.22
N LYS A 300 18.25 -57.37 -19.14
CA LYS A 300 18.49 -57.31 -20.59
C LYS A 300 17.56 -56.31 -21.29
N GLY A 301 16.87 -55.47 -20.53
CA GLY A 301 15.94 -54.44 -21.01
C GLY A 301 14.57 -54.99 -21.40
N LYS A 302 14.50 -56.05 -22.21
CA LYS A 302 13.22 -56.69 -22.58
C LYS A 302 12.77 -57.76 -21.57
N PHE A 303 13.72 -58.44 -20.96
CA PHE A 303 13.52 -59.50 -19.97
C PHE A 303 14.64 -59.43 -18.94
N ILE A 304 14.45 -60.07 -17.79
CA ILE A 304 15.51 -60.30 -16.81
C ILE A 304 15.96 -61.74 -16.92
N ARG A 305 17.28 -61.96 -16.84
CA ARG A 305 17.84 -63.31 -16.73
C ARG A 305 18.21 -63.58 -15.30
N VAL A 306 17.60 -64.60 -14.70
CA VAL A 306 17.79 -64.97 -13.30
C VAL A 306 18.60 -66.25 -13.22
N TYR A 307 19.62 -66.23 -12.37
CA TYR A 307 20.50 -67.34 -12.04
C TYR A 307 20.17 -67.77 -10.61
N ALA A 308 19.59 -68.95 -10.42
CA ALA A 308 19.25 -69.47 -9.11
C ALA A 308 20.15 -70.67 -8.77
N THR A 309 20.85 -70.56 -7.65
CA THR A 309 21.68 -71.63 -7.10
C THR A 309 21.03 -72.15 -5.83
N PHE A 310 20.82 -73.46 -5.76
CA PHE A 310 20.12 -74.12 -4.67
C PHE A 310 20.72 -75.49 -4.37
N ARG A 311 20.39 -76.04 -3.22
CA ARG A 311 20.70 -77.42 -2.82
C ARG A 311 19.41 -78.23 -2.73
N GLY A 312 19.52 -79.53 -2.98
CA GLY A 312 18.39 -80.46 -2.84
C GLY A 312 18.83 -81.91 -2.94
N LYS A 313 18.01 -82.82 -2.44
CA LYS A 313 18.27 -84.26 -2.53
C LYS A 313 18.03 -84.78 -3.95
N ASN A 314 18.99 -85.54 -4.47
CA ASN A 314 18.85 -86.25 -5.74
C ASN A 314 18.08 -87.58 -5.56
N ALA A 315 17.83 -88.29 -6.65
CA ALA A 315 17.13 -89.59 -6.63
C ALA A 315 17.85 -90.69 -5.83
N PHE A 316 19.13 -90.50 -5.49
CA PHE A 316 19.94 -91.42 -4.68
C PHE A 316 20.06 -90.97 -3.20
N GLY A 317 19.30 -89.95 -2.79
CA GLY A 317 19.23 -89.46 -1.41
C GLY A 317 20.36 -88.51 -0.98
N GLY A 318 21.29 -88.17 -1.89
CA GLY A 318 22.38 -87.23 -1.60
C GLY A 318 22.00 -85.77 -1.89
N THR A 319 22.40 -84.83 -1.02
CA THR A 319 22.21 -83.39 -1.24
C THR A 319 23.26 -82.85 -2.23
N VAL A 320 22.80 -82.30 -3.35
CA VAL A 320 23.65 -81.74 -4.41
C VAL A 320 23.35 -80.26 -4.62
N LYS A 321 24.36 -79.48 -5.03
CA LYS A 321 24.23 -78.07 -5.38
C LYS A 321 24.03 -77.94 -6.89
N ASN A 322 22.94 -77.30 -7.30
CA ASN A 322 22.60 -77.07 -8.69
C ASN A 322 22.42 -75.58 -8.96
N THR A 323 22.69 -75.16 -10.20
CA THR A 323 22.39 -73.82 -10.69
C THR A 323 21.51 -73.94 -11.91
N ARG A 324 20.40 -73.21 -11.92
CA ARG A 324 19.48 -73.10 -13.06
C ARG A 324 19.36 -71.65 -13.49
N ILE A 325 19.14 -71.45 -14.78
CA ILE A 325 19.07 -70.13 -15.40
C ILE A 325 17.74 -70.03 -16.15
N ALA A 326 17.00 -68.95 -15.96
CA ALA A 326 15.75 -68.72 -16.69
C ALA A 326 15.56 -67.23 -17.01
N ASP A 327 14.88 -66.98 -18.13
CA ASP A 327 14.47 -65.64 -18.57
C ASP A 327 13.04 -65.36 -18.08
N PHE A 328 12.81 -64.19 -17.48
CA PHE A 328 11.51 -63.71 -16.97
C PHE A 328 11.18 -62.33 -17.54
N ASP A 329 9.91 -62.00 -17.66
CA ASP A 329 9.48 -60.64 -18.01
C ASP A 329 9.57 -59.66 -16.81
N ILE A 330 9.17 -58.41 -17.03
CA ILE A 330 9.20 -57.37 -15.98
C ILE A 330 8.14 -57.58 -14.88
N ASP A 331 7.16 -58.44 -15.12
CA ASP A 331 6.10 -58.77 -14.16
C ASP A 331 6.39 -60.07 -13.39
N GLY A 332 7.49 -60.76 -13.73
CA GLY A 332 7.94 -61.99 -13.07
C GLY A 332 7.33 -63.27 -13.65
N ASN A 333 6.77 -63.20 -14.86
CA ASN A 333 6.30 -64.36 -15.59
C ASN A 333 7.47 -65.08 -16.26
N PHE A 334 7.43 -66.41 -16.18
CA PHE A 334 8.44 -67.27 -16.79
C PHE A 334 8.32 -67.24 -18.32
N LEU A 335 9.43 -66.99 -19.00
CA LEU A 335 9.48 -67.02 -20.47
C LEU A 335 10.10 -68.34 -20.97
N ARG A 336 11.28 -68.69 -20.47
CA ARG A 336 12.00 -69.93 -20.83
C ARG A 336 13.14 -70.24 -19.87
N GLU A 337 13.51 -71.51 -19.79
CA GLU A 337 14.76 -71.95 -19.16
C GLU A 337 15.92 -71.83 -20.16
N VAL A 338 17.12 -71.51 -19.67
CA VAL A 338 18.34 -71.40 -20.47
C VAL A 338 19.25 -72.56 -20.05
N GLU A 339 19.59 -73.42 -21.02
CA GLU A 339 20.49 -74.57 -20.82
C GLU A 339 21.94 -74.15 -20.51
#